data_AF-A0A508TC98-F1
#
_entry.id   AF-A0A508TC98-F1
#
_cell.length_a   1.000
_cell.length_b   1.000
_cell.length_c   1.000
_cell.angle_alpha   90.00
_cell.angle_beta   90.00
_cell.angle_gamma   90.00
#
_symmetry.space_group_name_H-M   'P 1'
#
loop_
_entity.id
_entity.type
_entity.pdbx_description
1 polymer ?
#
loop_
_entity_poly.entity_id
_entity_poly.type
_entity_poly.pdbx_seq_one_letter_code
_entity_poly.pdbx_strand_id
1 'polypeptide(L)' 'MKLHQVRYFLAFGARHGSPVWMLLIPATYVIDAQGRIRSAFVEPDFTIREEPAQILASLRQAASTSE' A
#
# COMPACT_ATOMS: atom_id res chain seq x y z
N MET A 1 12.39 -40.76 -8.74
CA MET A 1 10.98 -40.58 -9.16
C MET A 1 10.88 -39.23 -9.85
N LYS A 2 10.23 -39.20 -11.02
CA LYS A 2 10.27 -38.14 -12.04
C LYS A 2 9.77 -36.78 -11.54
N LEU A 3 10.44 -35.73 -12.03
CA LEU A 3 9.97 -34.48 -12.67
C LEU A 3 8.58 -33.90 -12.32
N HIS A 4 8.45 -32.58 -12.50
CA HIS A 4 7.22 -31.75 -12.55
C HIS A 4 6.90 -30.94 -11.29
N GLN A 5 7.60 -29.82 -11.06
CA GLN A 5 6.97 -28.51 -10.77
C GLN A 5 8.02 -27.37 -10.89
N VAL A 6 8.74 -27.30 -12.00
CA VAL A 6 9.40 -26.06 -12.43
C VAL A 6 8.38 -25.32 -13.29
N ARG A 7 7.86 -24.14 -12.86
CA ARG A 7 7.50 -23.02 -13.78
C ARG A 7 6.76 -21.78 -13.25
N TYR A 8 6.50 -21.56 -11.95
CA TYR A 8 5.78 -20.32 -11.54
C TYR A 8 6.21 -19.63 -10.24
N PHE A 9 7.36 -19.95 -9.63
CA PHE A 9 7.84 -19.13 -8.51
C PHE A 9 8.65 -17.94 -9.05
N LEU A 10 7.87 -16.99 -9.54
CA LEU A 10 8.23 -15.65 -9.99
C LEU A 10 9.43 -15.09 -9.20
N ALA A 11 10.42 -14.54 -9.91
CA ALA A 11 11.62 -13.93 -9.33
C ALA A 11 11.29 -12.70 -8.45
N PHE A 12 10.89 -12.92 -7.20
CA PHE A 12 10.58 -11.86 -6.24
C PHE A 12 11.86 -11.14 -5.75
N GLY A 13 12.97 -11.86 -5.59
CA GLY A 13 14.23 -11.26 -5.09
C GLY A 13 14.74 -10.09 -5.92
N ALA A 14 14.52 -10.08 -7.25
CA ALA A 14 14.95 -8.99 -8.11
C ALA A 14 14.11 -7.71 -7.99
N ARG A 15 12.86 -7.79 -7.50
CA ARG A 15 11.95 -6.62 -7.39
C ARG A 15 11.97 -5.94 -6.02
N HIS A 16 12.51 -6.59 -5.00
CA HIS A 16 12.49 -6.11 -3.62
C HIS A 16 13.79 -5.42 -3.17
N GLY A 17 14.82 -5.36 -4.04
CA GLY A 17 16.08 -4.62 -3.77
C GLY A 17 16.90 -5.14 -2.58
N SER A 18 16.48 -6.25 -1.97
CA SER A 18 17.08 -6.85 -0.78
C SER A 18 16.91 -8.36 -0.82
N PRO A 19 17.91 -9.15 -0.37
CA PRO A 19 17.77 -10.60 -0.21
C PRO A 19 16.84 -10.96 0.96
N VAL A 20 16.43 -9.98 1.77
CA VAL A 20 15.50 -10.16 2.89
C VAL A 20 14.07 -10.15 2.34
N TRP A 21 13.34 -11.22 2.61
CA TRP A 21 11.91 -11.32 2.31
C TRP A 21 11.11 -10.44 3.27
N MET A 22 11.04 -9.14 2.97
CA MET A 22 10.25 -8.17 3.71
C MET A 22 9.18 -7.58 2.81
N LEU A 23 7.93 -7.65 3.26
CA LEU A 23 6.84 -6.90 2.64
C LEU A 23 6.98 -5.42 3.00
N LEU A 24 6.65 -4.55 2.06
CA LEU A 24 6.55 -3.12 2.35
C LEU A 24 5.48 -2.91 3.42
N ILE A 25 5.75 -2.01 4.37
CA ILE A 25 4.78 -1.59 5.38
C ILE A 25 3.53 -1.08 4.65
N PRO A 26 2.34 -1.59 4.96
CA PRO A 26 1.11 -1.15 4.32
C PRO A 26 0.80 0.29 4.74
N ALA A 27 0.34 1.08 3.78
CA ALA A 27 -0.03 2.46 4.03
C ALA A 27 -1.15 2.92 3.10
N THR A 28 -2.00 3.82 3.60
CA THR A 28 -3.04 4.51 2.84
C THR A 28 -2.77 6.00 2.92
N TYR A 29 -2.80 6.68 1.77
CA TYR A 29 -2.64 8.13 1.69
C TYR A 29 -3.81 8.74 0.92
N VAL A 30 -4.30 9.88 1.41
CA VAL A 30 -5.25 10.72 0.67
C VAL A 30 -4.48 11.92 0.14
N ILE A 31 -4.53 12.14 -1.17
CA ILE A 31 -3.78 13.20 -1.87
C ILE A 31 -4.80 14.11 -2.57
N ASP A 32 -4.64 15.43 -2.42
CA ASP A 32 -5.49 16.40 -3.11
C ASP A 32 -5.09 16.63 -4.58
N ALA A 33 -5.88 17.44 -5.30
CA ALA A 33 -5.65 17.71 -6.73
C ALA A 33 -4.34 18.47 -7.00
N GLN A 34 -3.78 19.14 -5.98
CA GLN A 34 -2.51 19.86 -6.04
C GLN A 34 -1.33 18.96 -5.65
N GLY A 35 -1.56 17.67 -5.39
CA GLY A 35 -0.55 16.69 -5.06
C GLY A 35 -0.09 16.73 -3.59
N ARG A 36 -0.82 17.38 -2.69
CA ARG A 36 -0.49 17.42 -1.25
C ARG A 36 -1.15 16.27 -0.51
N ILE A 37 -0.40 15.66 0.40
CA ILE A 37 -0.92 14.64 1.32
C ILE A 37 -1.86 15.32 2.33
N ARG A 38 -3.12 14.88 2.37
CA ARG A 38 -4.16 15.36 3.29
C ARG A 38 -4.44 14.39 4.43
N SER A 39 -4.17 13.10 4.23
CA SER A 39 -4.19 12.07 5.27
C SER A 39 -3.12 11.01 4.96
N ALA A 40 -2.58 10.41 6.01
CA ALA A 40 -1.66 9.27 5.95
C ALA A 40 -1.97 8.31 7.09
N PHE A 41 -2.17 7.05 6.75
CA PHE A 41 -2.28 5.94 7.68
C PHE A 41 -1.17 4.93 7.38
N VAL A 42 -0.30 4.66 8.36
CA VAL A 42 0.85 3.76 8.22
C VAL A 42 0.87 2.83 9.43
N GLU A 43 0.72 1.54 9.19
CA GLU A 43 0.56 0.55 10.27
C GLU A 43 1.38 -0.71 9.97
N PRO A 44 2.43 -1.01 10.77
CA PRO A 44 3.22 -2.23 10.61
C PRO A 44 2.45 -3.53 10.77
N ASP A 45 1.35 -3.55 11.53
CA ASP A 45 0.47 -4.71 11.62
C ASP A 45 -0.37 -4.84 10.33
N PHE A 46 -0.01 -5.85 9.53
CA PHE A 46 -0.65 -6.13 8.24
C PHE A 46 -2.12 -6.53 8.34
N THR A 47 -2.65 -6.81 9.53
CA THR A 47 -4.06 -7.11 9.77
C THR A 47 -4.90 -5.86 10.02
N ILE A 48 -4.26 -4.73 10.33
CA ILE A 48 -4.93 -3.47 10.59
C ILE A 48 -5.00 -2.65 9.30
N ARG A 49 -6.15 -2.00 9.09
CA ARG A 49 -6.42 -1.13 7.95
C ARG A 49 -7.02 0.18 8.46
N GLU A 50 -6.79 1.24 7.70
CA GLU A 50 -7.53 2.48 7.92
C GLU A 50 -9.03 2.22 7.70
N GLU A 51 -9.88 2.78 8.57
CA GLU A 51 -11.32 2.62 8.44
C GLU A 51 -11.84 3.30 7.16
N PRO A 52 -12.60 2.61 6.29
CA PRO A 52 -13.08 3.19 5.03
C PRO A 52 -13.84 4.51 5.20
N ALA A 53 -14.57 4.66 6.31
CA ALA A 53 -15.29 5.89 6.63
C ALA A 53 -14.34 7.08 6.87
N GLN A 54 -13.16 6.85 7.46
CA GLN A 54 -12.15 7.88 7.69
C GLN A 54 -11.50 8.33 6.37
N ILE A 55 -11.23 7.38 5.47
CA ILE A 55 -10.74 7.68 4.11
C ILE A 55 -11.74 8.56 3.36
N LEU A 56 -13.03 8.18 3.38
CA LEU A 56 -14.09 8.95 2.70
C LEU A 56 -14.29 10.35 3.31
N ALA A 57 -14.18 10.47 4.64
CA ALA A 57 -14.24 11.77 5.30
C ALA A 57 -13.08 12.68 4.86
N SER A 58 -11.86 12.13 4.83
CA SER A 58 -10.65 12.84 4.38
C SER A 58 -10.75 13.29 2.92
N LEU A 59 -11.30 12.43 2.04
CA LEU A 59 -11.53 12.77 0.63
C LEU A 59 -12.52 13.94 0.47
N ARG A 60 -13.62 13.94 1.22
CA ARG A 60 -14.61 15.03 1.19
C ARG A 60 -14.01 16.36 1.66
N GLN A 61 -13.19 16.32 2.72
CA GLN A 61 -12.47 17.51 3.22
C GLN A 61 -11.42 18.01 2.23
N ALA A 62 -10.70 17.11 1.56
CA ALA A 62 -9.73 17.46 0.53
C ALA A 62 -10.42 18.16 -0.67
N ALA A 63 -11.57 17.64 -1.09
CA ALA A 63 -12.37 18.24 -2.17
C ALA A 63 -12.87 19.64 -1.82
N SER A 64 -13.28 19.90 -0.56
CA SER A 64 -13.76 21.23 -0.15
C SER A 64 -12.64 22.26 0.05
N THR A 65 -11.38 21.84 0.21
CA THR A 65 -10.24 22.74 0.40
C THR A 65 -9.57 23.14 -0.93
N SER A 66 -9.95 22.51 -2.04
CA SER A 66 -9.32 22.68 -3.34
C SER A 66 -9.86 23.88 -4.14
N GLU A 67 -10.56 24.81 -3.48
CA GLU A 67 -11.15 26.04 -4.06
C GLU A 67 -10.31 27.28 -3.71
#